data_AF-A0A4S2N0V7-F1
#
_entry.id   AF-A0A4S2N0V7-F1
#
_cell.length_a   1.000
_cell.length_b   1.000
_cell.length_c   1.000
_cell.angle_alpha   90.00
_cell.angle_beta   90.00
_cell.angle_gamma   90.00
#
_symmetry.space_group_name_H-M   'P 1'
#
loop_
_entity.id
_entity.type
_entity.pdbx_description
1 polymer ?
#
loop_
_entity_poly.entity_id
_entity_poly.type
_entity_poly.pdbx_seq_one_letter_code
_entity_poly.pdbx_strand_id
1 'polypeptide(L)'
;FDFLLLDPPWPNRSASRKGDYSTIDRREIIPLLKKIPVADITKPRGLVAVWITNRPALRKQLLEQVAPTWGCDGIPEAEWTWVKVTEKGETVWDMESKMRKPYEVLLILRRNGEKGEKEVKVKNMVMVAVPEKHSRKPAVKGLIEKYLPENHKGAEIFGRNLTDGWFTWGDEAIKWNWDGHWDTEEKKSEVVSSV
;
A
#
# COMPACT_ATOMS: atom_id res chain seq x y z
N PHE A 1 -3.39 6.08 -15.96
CA PHE A 1 -2.30 6.37 -15.00
C PHE A 1 -1.03 5.66 -15.44
N ASP A 2 0.12 6.28 -15.19
CA ASP A 2 1.46 5.70 -15.37
C ASP A 2 1.85 4.82 -14.17
N PHE A 3 1.28 5.13 -13.00
CA PHE A 3 1.47 4.37 -11.76
C PHE A 3 0.18 4.30 -10.94
N LEU A 4 -0.13 3.11 -10.44
CA LEU A 4 -1.17 2.91 -9.43
C LEU A 4 -0.55 2.38 -8.14
N LEU A 5 -0.86 3.01 -7.01
CA LEU A 5 -0.59 2.50 -5.67
C LEU A 5 -1.88 1.94 -5.08
N LEU A 6 -1.83 0.75 -4.50
CA LEU A 6 -2.94 0.14 -3.79
C LEU A 6 -2.50 -0.18 -2.35
N ASP A 7 -3.28 0.27 -1.38
CA ASP A 7 -3.19 -0.17 0.02
C ASP A 7 -4.50 -0.85 0.47
N PRO A 8 -4.79 -2.07 -0.02
CA PRO A 8 -6.07 -2.70 0.24
C PRO A 8 -6.32 -2.92 1.75
N PRO A 9 -7.58 -2.89 2.20
CA PRO A 9 -7.93 -3.14 3.60
C PRO A 9 -7.79 -4.63 3.92
N TRP A 10 -6.54 -5.10 4.06
CA TRP A 10 -6.25 -6.51 4.27
C TRP A 10 -6.92 -7.05 5.54
N PRO A 11 -7.55 -8.23 5.49
CA PRO A 11 -8.20 -8.81 6.65
C PRO A 11 -7.23 -9.01 7.81
N ASN A 12 -7.49 -8.31 8.91
CA ASN A 12 -6.68 -8.36 10.12
C ASN A 12 -7.49 -8.90 11.31
N ARG A 13 -7.02 -10.03 11.88
CA ARG A 13 -7.64 -10.68 13.05
C ARG A 13 -7.68 -9.80 14.30
N SER A 14 -6.84 -8.75 14.39
CA SER A 14 -6.91 -7.80 15.51
C SER A 14 -7.91 -6.67 15.28
N ALA A 15 -8.12 -6.26 14.03
CA ALA A 15 -9.08 -5.21 13.68
C ALA A 15 -10.53 -5.72 13.76
N SER A 16 -10.76 -7.00 13.44
CA SER A 16 -12.10 -7.63 13.51
C SER A 16 -12.71 -7.69 14.92
N ARG A 17 -11.95 -7.36 15.98
CA ARG A 17 -12.43 -7.32 17.37
C ARG A 17 -12.86 -5.92 17.83
N LYS A 18 -12.60 -4.86 17.06
CA LYS A 18 -12.84 -3.46 17.48
C LYS A 18 -14.04 -2.77 16.80
N GLY A 19 -14.81 -3.46 15.96
CA GLY A 19 -16.10 -2.97 15.44
C GLY A 19 -16.06 -1.78 14.46
N ASP A 20 -14.95 -1.06 14.36
CA ASP A 20 -14.85 0.24 13.68
C ASP A 20 -14.38 0.20 12.22
N TYR A 21 -14.16 -0.99 11.66
CA TYR A 21 -13.99 -1.18 10.22
C TYR A 21 -14.90 -2.34 9.80
N SER A 22 -15.62 -2.17 8.69
CA SER A 22 -16.17 -3.29 7.94
C SER A 22 -15.00 -4.14 7.45
N THR A 23 -14.47 -5.02 8.31
CA THR A 23 -13.36 -5.88 7.96
C THR A 23 -13.84 -6.84 6.90
N ILE A 24 -13.46 -6.56 5.66
CA ILE A 24 -13.70 -7.42 4.50
C ILE A 24 -13.18 -8.82 4.86
N ASP A 25 -14.04 -9.84 4.74
CA ASP A 25 -13.61 -11.23 4.99
C ASP A 25 -12.42 -11.52 4.06
N ARG A 26 -11.47 -12.36 4.50
CA ARG A 26 -10.41 -12.89 3.64
C ARG A 26 -10.95 -13.48 2.34
N ARG A 27 -12.15 -14.05 2.35
CA ARG A 27 -12.83 -14.56 1.16
C ARG A 27 -13.27 -13.47 0.19
N GLU A 28 -13.43 -12.24 0.64
CA GLU A 28 -13.98 -11.13 -0.14
C GLU A 28 -12.91 -10.21 -0.71
N ILE A 29 -11.73 -10.11 -0.08
CA ILE A 29 -10.68 -9.19 -0.56
C ILE A 29 -10.15 -9.56 -1.96
N ILE A 30 -9.96 -10.85 -2.25
CA ILE A 30 -9.49 -11.28 -3.58
C ILE A 30 -10.53 -10.98 -4.67
N PRO A 31 -11.82 -11.36 -4.52
CA PRO A 31 -12.87 -10.92 -5.43
C PRO A 31 -12.97 -9.40 -5.58
N LEU A 32 -12.82 -8.62 -4.50
CA LEU A 32 -12.82 -7.16 -4.55
C LEU A 32 -11.70 -6.63 -5.45
N LEU A 33 -10.47 -7.10 -5.23
CA LEU A 33 -9.31 -6.66 -6.01
C LEU A 33 -9.45 -6.97 -7.50
N LYS A 34 -10.04 -8.14 -7.85
CA LYS A 34 -10.33 -8.51 -9.24
C LYS A 34 -11.34 -7.59 -9.93
N LYS A 35 -12.21 -6.92 -9.18
CA LYS A 35 -13.20 -5.97 -9.71
C LYS A 35 -12.61 -4.61 -10.03
N ILE A 36 -11.41 -4.29 -9.54
CA ILE A 36 -10.75 -3.02 -9.85
C ILE A 36 -10.29 -3.06 -11.31
N PRO A 37 -10.73 -2.13 -12.17
CA PRO A 37 -10.43 -2.14 -13.61
C PRO A 37 -9.02 -1.62 -13.90
N VAL A 38 -7.99 -2.16 -13.22
CA VAL A 38 -6.60 -1.71 -13.33
C VAL A 38 -6.10 -1.70 -14.78
N ALA A 39 -6.50 -2.69 -15.58
CA ALA A 39 -6.12 -2.79 -16.98
C ALA A 39 -6.61 -1.61 -17.83
N ASP A 40 -7.77 -1.04 -17.48
CA ASP A 40 -8.43 0.05 -18.21
C ASP A 40 -7.90 1.43 -17.77
N ILE A 41 -7.57 1.55 -16.49
CA ILE A 41 -7.14 2.84 -15.91
C ILE A 41 -5.61 2.99 -15.89
N THR A 42 -4.83 1.96 -16.20
CA THR A 42 -3.36 1.98 -16.22
C THR A 42 -2.85 1.83 -17.64
N LYS A 43 -1.92 2.71 -18.05
CA LYS A 43 -1.30 2.64 -19.38
C LYS A 43 -0.61 1.28 -19.58
N PRO A 44 -0.48 0.79 -20.82
CA PRO A 44 0.45 -0.30 -21.14
C PRO A 44 1.84 0.01 -20.57
N ARG A 45 2.53 -1.00 -20.03
CA ARG A 45 3.82 -0.85 -19.30
C ARG A 45 3.80 0.05 -18.05
N GLY A 46 2.65 0.60 -17.68
CA GLY A 46 2.44 1.30 -16.42
C GLY A 46 2.66 0.37 -15.22
N LEU A 47 3.01 0.97 -14.09
CA LEU A 47 3.36 0.27 -12.87
C LEU A 47 2.15 0.15 -11.94
N VAL A 48 2.02 -1.00 -11.29
CA VAL A 48 0.97 -1.28 -10.31
C VAL A 48 1.64 -1.78 -9.05
N ALA A 49 1.60 -0.97 -7.99
CA ALA A 49 2.20 -1.29 -6.71
C ALA A 49 1.11 -1.64 -5.69
N VAL A 50 1.28 -2.75 -4.98
CA VAL A 50 0.31 -3.23 -3.98
C VAL A 50 1.03 -3.51 -2.67
N TRP A 51 0.64 -2.80 -1.62
CA TRP A 51 1.04 -3.17 -0.26
C TRP A 51 0.44 -4.51 0.08
N ILE A 52 1.23 -5.44 0.61
CA ILE A 52 0.80 -6.77 1.03
C ILE A 52 1.20 -7.08 2.46
N THR A 53 0.43 -7.97 3.08
CA THR A 53 0.82 -8.61 4.34
C THR A 53 1.86 -9.71 4.09
N ASN A 54 2.63 -10.09 5.12
CA ASN A 54 3.61 -11.20 5.07
C ASN A 54 2.98 -12.60 5.04
N ARG A 55 1.78 -12.76 4.48
CA ARG A 55 1.10 -14.06 4.36
C ARG A 55 1.38 -14.66 2.98
N PRO A 56 2.16 -15.76 2.87
CA PRO A 56 2.54 -16.35 1.59
C PRO A 56 1.34 -16.73 0.71
N ALA A 57 0.27 -17.24 1.33
CA ALA A 57 -0.94 -17.60 0.61
C ALA A 57 -1.63 -16.39 -0.07
N LEU A 58 -1.71 -15.23 0.61
CA LEU A 58 -2.31 -14.03 0.01
C LEU A 58 -1.44 -13.50 -1.12
N ARG A 59 -0.11 -13.50 -0.93
CA ARG A 59 0.83 -13.14 -1.98
C ARG A 59 0.65 -14.02 -3.23
N LYS A 60 0.60 -15.34 -3.04
CA LYS A 60 0.36 -16.30 -4.12
C LYS A 60 -0.96 -16.01 -4.83
N GLN A 61 -2.05 -15.82 -4.09
CA GLN A 61 -3.36 -15.49 -4.66
C GLN A 61 -3.35 -14.16 -5.44
N LEU A 62 -2.67 -13.13 -4.94
CA LEU A 62 -2.54 -11.85 -5.64
C LEU A 62 -1.81 -12.04 -6.97
N LEU A 63 -0.64 -12.70 -6.96
CA LEU A 63 0.19 -12.87 -8.14
C LEU A 63 -0.44 -13.81 -9.18
N GLU A 64 -1.03 -14.92 -8.74
CA GLU A 64 -1.57 -15.93 -9.67
C GLU A 64 -3.00 -15.65 -10.11
N GLN A 65 -3.80 -14.93 -9.31
CA GLN A 65 -5.24 -14.79 -9.58
C GLN A 65 -5.66 -13.35 -9.84
N VAL A 66 -5.04 -12.35 -9.21
CA VAL A 66 -5.44 -10.95 -9.33
C VAL A 66 -4.63 -10.25 -10.42
N ALA A 67 -3.30 -10.37 -10.38
CA ALA A 67 -2.42 -9.72 -11.35
C ALA A 67 -2.78 -10.03 -12.82
N PRO A 68 -3.17 -11.26 -13.21
CA PRO A 68 -3.61 -11.52 -14.58
C PRO A 68 -4.89 -10.77 -14.98
N THR A 69 -5.82 -10.54 -14.05
CA THR A 69 -7.04 -9.74 -14.32
C THR A 69 -6.74 -8.26 -14.53
N TRP A 70 -5.62 -7.79 -13.99
CA TRP A 70 -5.08 -6.47 -14.24
C TRP A 70 -4.18 -6.43 -15.49
N GLY A 71 -4.04 -7.57 -16.18
CA GLY A 71 -3.11 -7.82 -17.28
C GLY A 71 -1.66 -7.50 -16.93
N CYS A 72 -1.23 -8.03 -15.79
CA CYS A 72 0.16 -8.20 -15.42
C CYS A 72 0.49 -9.69 -15.42
N ASP A 73 1.73 -10.08 -15.73
CA ASP A 73 2.14 -11.49 -15.81
C ASP A 73 2.24 -12.23 -14.46
N GLY A 74 1.86 -11.60 -13.35
CA GLY A 74 1.97 -12.19 -12.02
C GLY A 74 3.40 -12.30 -11.48
N ILE A 75 4.38 -11.75 -12.20
CA ILE A 75 5.79 -11.69 -11.79
C ILE A 75 6.08 -10.25 -11.31
N PRO A 76 6.45 -10.05 -10.02
CA PRO A 76 6.92 -8.75 -9.55
C PRO A 76 8.15 -8.30 -10.33
N GLU A 77 8.14 -7.07 -10.79
CA GLU A 77 9.35 -6.44 -11.30
C GLU A 77 10.29 -6.06 -10.17
N ALA A 78 9.73 -5.56 -9.06
CA ALA A 78 10.48 -5.20 -7.87
C ALA A 78 9.67 -5.44 -6.60
N GLU A 79 10.41 -5.55 -5.50
CA GLU A 79 9.88 -5.62 -4.14
C GLU A 79 10.53 -4.56 -3.29
N TRP A 80 9.69 -3.74 -2.68
CA TRP A 80 10.13 -2.75 -1.70
C TRP A 80 9.71 -3.20 -0.30
N THR A 81 10.68 -3.40 0.56
CA THR A 81 10.45 -3.86 1.93
C THR A 81 10.56 -2.69 2.88
N TRP A 82 9.46 -2.34 3.55
CA TRP A 82 9.47 -1.38 4.65
C TRP A 82 9.74 -2.09 5.97
N VAL A 83 10.94 -1.93 6.51
CA VAL A 83 11.33 -2.39 7.84
C VAL A 83 10.98 -1.31 8.88
N LYS A 84 10.24 -1.72 9.90
CA LYS A 84 9.77 -0.89 11.00
C LYS A 84 10.75 -0.97 12.16
N VAL A 85 11.31 0.17 12.54
CA VAL A 85 12.25 0.29 13.65
C VAL A 85 11.72 1.20 14.75
N THR A 86 12.26 1.08 15.95
CA THR A 86 12.09 2.03 17.05
C THR A 86 12.92 3.28 16.77
N GLU A 87 12.72 4.34 17.57
CA GLU A 87 13.57 5.54 17.52
C GLU A 87 15.05 5.25 17.79
N LYS A 88 15.35 4.12 18.44
CA LYS A 88 16.72 3.63 18.70
C LYS A 88 17.28 2.80 17.54
N GLY A 89 16.53 2.60 16.46
CA GLY A 89 16.94 1.81 15.30
C GLY A 89 16.75 0.30 15.44
N GLU A 90 16.16 -0.18 16.53
CA GLU A 90 15.89 -1.60 16.77
C GLU A 90 14.59 -2.02 16.07
N THR A 91 14.47 -3.26 15.57
CA THR A 91 13.22 -3.69 14.93
C THR A 91 12.07 -3.71 15.94
N VAL A 92 10.89 -3.22 15.54
CA VAL A 92 9.73 -3.13 16.46
C VAL A 92 9.26 -4.50 16.95
N TRP A 93 9.57 -5.56 16.22
CA TRP A 93 9.41 -6.97 16.60
C TRP A 93 10.65 -7.74 16.17
N ASP A 94 10.86 -8.91 16.77
CA ASP A 94 11.87 -9.84 16.29
C ASP A 94 11.62 -10.23 14.82
N MET A 95 12.66 -10.17 13.99
CA MET A 95 12.66 -10.63 12.60
C MET A 95 12.24 -12.09 12.47
N GLU A 96 12.59 -12.92 13.46
CA GLU A 96 12.27 -14.35 13.50
C GLU A 96 10.88 -14.65 14.08
N SER A 97 10.17 -13.63 14.57
CA SER A 97 8.82 -13.80 15.11
C SER A 97 7.88 -14.50 14.12
N LYS A 98 7.23 -15.57 14.58
CA LYS A 98 6.27 -16.34 13.78
C LYS A 98 4.91 -15.64 13.65
N MET A 99 4.59 -14.71 14.56
CA MET A 99 3.27 -14.07 14.62
C MET A 99 3.21 -12.71 13.94
N ARG A 100 4.24 -11.86 14.12
CA ARG A 100 4.28 -10.51 13.56
C ARG A 100 5.69 -10.23 13.06
N LYS A 101 5.79 -9.93 11.77
CA LYS A 101 7.05 -9.48 11.17
C LYS A 101 7.17 -7.96 11.31
N PRO A 102 8.38 -7.43 11.59
CA PRO A 102 8.61 -5.99 11.72
C PRO A 102 8.75 -5.32 10.34
N TYR A 103 8.15 -5.87 9.29
CA TYR A 103 8.23 -5.29 7.96
C TYR A 103 6.94 -5.49 7.17
N GLU A 104 6.76 -4.69 6.14
CA GLU A 104 5.71 -4.87 5.13
C GLU A 104 6.33 -4.82 3.74
N VAL A 105 5.67 -5.42 2.75
CA VAL A 105 6.18 -5.49 1.38
C VAL A 105 5.23 -4.75 0.46
N LEU A 106 5.80 -3.90 -0.39
CA LEU A 106 5.15 -3.30 -1.55
C LEU A 106 5.62 -4.07 -2.78
N LEU A 107 4.70 -4.83 -3.37
CA LEU A 107 4.95 -5.53 -4.62
C LEU A 107 4.74 -4.58 -5.79
N ILE A 108 5.70 -4.50 -6.70
CA ILE A 108 5.63 -3.66 -7.89
C ILE A 108 5.52 -4.56 -9.11
N LEU A 109 4.35 -4.53 -9.74
CA LEU A 109 4.03 -5.23 -10.97
C LEU A 109 4.09 -4.25 -12.14
N ARG A 110 4.26 -4.79 -13.35
CA ARG A 110 4.19 -4.01 -14.58
C ARG A 110 3.09 -4.53 -15.49
N ARG A 111 2.33 -3.61 -16.08
CA ARG A 111 1.33 -3.92 -17.10
C ARG A 111 2.00 -4.51 -18.34
N ASN A 112 1.30 -5.46 -18.94
CA ASN A 112 1.69 -6.03 -20.21
C ASN A 112 1.58 -4.96 -21.31
N GLY A 113 2.39 -5.11 -22.36
CA GLY A 113 2.47 -4.16 -23.47
C GLY A 113 3.85 -4.17 -24.12
N GLU A 114 4.01 -3.40 -25.18
CA GLU A 114 5.30 -3.23 -25.85
C GLU A 114 6.25 -2.37 -25.03
N LYS A 115 7.50 -2.80 -24.94
CA LYS A 115 8.53 -2.08 -24.18
C LYS A 115 8.92 -0.79 -24.89
N GLY A 116 8.81 0.34 -24.21
CA GLY A 116 9.28 1.63 -24.71
C GLY A 116 10.80 1.77 -24.63
N GLU A 117 11.37 2.60 -25.51
CA GLU A 117 12.83 2.82 -25.61
C GLU A 117 13.45 3.37 -24.32
N LYS A 118 12.73 4.21 -23.58
CA LYS A 118 13.19 4.88 -22.34
C LYS A 118 12.65 4.24 -21.06
N GLU A 119 12.19 3.00 -21.11
CA GLU A 119 11.63 2.31 -19.95
C GLU A 119 12.71 2.00 -18.89
N VAL A 120 12.57 2.62 -17.71
CA VAL A 120 13.44 2.36 -16.57
C VAL A 120 12.87 1.21 -15.74
N LYS A 121 13.71 0.17 -15.51
CA LYS A 121 13.37 -0.91 -14.58
C LYS A 121 13.45 -0.44 -13.13
N VAL A 122 12.42 -0.77 -12.35
CA VAL A 122 12.39 -0.55 -10.91
C VAL A 122 13.34 -1.56 -10.25
N LYS A 123 14.08 -1.08 -9.25
CA LYS A 123 14.97 -1.94 -8.45
C LYS A 123 14.32 -2.30 -7.12
N ASN A 124 14.68 -3.46 -6.59
CA ASN A 124 14.36 -3.83 -5.21
C ASN A 124 14.93 -2.78 -4.24
N MET A 125 14.22 -2.54 -3.14
CA MET A 125 14.60 -1.54 -2.15
C MET A 125 14.24 -2.01 -0.74
N VAL A 126 15.05 -1.62 0.23
CA VAL A 126 14.71 -1.72 1.66
C VAL A 126 14.58 -0.30 2.19
N MET A 127 13.42 0.02 2.73
CA MET A 127 13.11 1.28 3.39
C MET A 127 13.07 1.01 4.90
N VAL A 128 13.86 1.74 5.68
CA VAL A 128 13.89 1.61 7.15
C VAL A 128 13.32 2.88 7.74
N ALA A 129 12.24 2.77 8.51
CA ALA A 129 11.60 3.94 9.11
C ALA A 129 10.86 3.59 10.42
N VAL A 130 10.78 4.58 11.31
CA VAL A 130 9.93 4.50 12.49
C VAL A 130 8.46 4.57 12.06
N PRO A 131 7.61 3.59 12.45
CA PRO A 131 6.21 3.63 12.09
C PRO A 131 5.49 4.77 12.81
N GLU A 132 4.76 5.57 12.04
CA GLU A 132 3.92 6.63 12.60
C GLU A 132 2.65 6.07 13.26
N LYS A 133 1.94 6.95 13.98
CA LYS A 133 0.61 6.65 14.53
C LYS A 133 -0.34 6.18 13.40
N HIS A 134 -1.29 5.32 13.76
CA HIS A 134 -2.35 4.80 12.87
C HIS A 134 -1.90 3.96 11.65
N SER A 135 -0.72 3.35 11.69
CA SER A 135 -0.21 2.49 10.61
C SER A 135 -0.06 3.20 9.26
N ARG A 136 0.26 4.50 9.26
CA ARG A 136 0.60 5.23 8.02
C ARG A 136 1.81 4.58 7.35
N LYS A 137 1.71 4.37 6.03
CA LYS A 137 2.80 3.84 5.21
C LYS A 137 3.85 4.93 4.96
N PRO A 138 5.12 4.59 4.71
CA PRO A 138 6.12 5.56 4.29
C PRO A 138 5.73 6.21 2.96
N ALA A 139 6.20 7.43 2.73
CA ALA A 139 5.95 8.17 1.50
C ALA A 139 6.70 7.54 0.30
N VAL A 140 6.06 6.55 -0.33
CA VAL A 140 6.62 5.84 -1.51
C VAL A 140 6.46 6.60 -2.82
N LYS A 141 5.57 7.60 -2.86
CA LYS A 141 5.26 8.40 -4.07
C LYS A 141 6.51 9.08 -4.62
N GLY A 142 7.20 9.91 -3.82
CA GLY A 142 8.44 10.55 -4.25
C GLY A 142 9.59 9.57 -4.58
N LEU A 143 9.58 8.37 -3.97
CA LEU A 143 10.59 7.34 -4.29
C LEU A 143 10.33 6.68 -5.63
N ILE A 144 9.07 6.53 -6.06
CA ILE A 144 8.73 5.86 -7.32
C ILE A 144 8.84 6.80 -8.52
N GLU A 145 8.63 8.10 -8.31
CA GLU A 145 8.69 9.13 -9.35
C GLU A 145 9.98 9.10 -10.17
N LYS A 146 11.12 8.72 -9.58
CA LYS A 146 12.40 8.53 -10.30
C LYS A 146 12.41 7.43 -11.36
N TYR A 147 11.40 6.55 -11.34
CA TYR A 147 11.20 5.48 -12.32
C TYR A 147 10.04 5.77 -13.28
N LEU A 148 9.39 6.93 -13.13
CA LEU A 148 8.24 7.33 -13.94
C LEU A 148 8.64 8.44 -14.93
N PRO A 149 7.85 8.66 -16.00
CA PRO A 149 8.02 9.81 -16.88
C PRO A 149 7.88 11.14 -16.11
N GLU A 150 8.49 12.20 -16.64
CA GLU A 150 8.46 13.54 -16.02
C GLU A 150 7.03 14.05 -15.73
N ASN A 151 6.12 13.92 -16.71
CA ASN A 151 4.70 14.31 -16.58
C ASN A 151 3.79 13.12 -16.29
N HIS A 152 4.22 12.21 -15.42
CA HIS A 152 3.46 11.03 -15.05
C HIS A 152 2.12 11.38 -14.39
N LYS A 153 1.14 10.49 -14.53
CA LYS A 153 -0.11 10.53 -13.78
C LYS A 153 -0.16 9.38 -12.80
N GLY A 154 -0.11 9.68 -11.50
CA GLY A 154 -0.23 8.69 -10.42
C GLY A 154 -1.64 8.64 -9.83
N ALA A 155 -2.06 7.45 -9.38
CA ALA A 155 -3.23 7.33 -8.51
C ALA A 155 -2.98 6.38 -7.34
N GLU A 156 -3.67 6.63 -6.22
CA GLU A 156 -3.70 5.81 -5.02
C GLU A 156 -5.13 5.30 -4.78
N ILE A 157 -5.30 3.99 -4.76
CA ILE A 157 -6.57 3.31 -4.50
C ILE A 157 -6.54 2.76 -3.07
N PHE A 158 -7.65 2.93 -2.35
CA PHE A 158 -7.76 2.78 -0.90
C PHE A 158 -6.92 3.81 -0.11
N GLY A 159 -6.57 4.91 -0.76
CA GLY A 159 -5.79 5.97 -0.14
C GLY A 159 -6.59 6.72 0.92
N ARG A 160 -5.86 7.33 1.85
CA ARG A 160 -6.44 8.08 2.99
C ARG A 160 -5.98 9.54 3.05
N ASN A 161 -5.11 9.91 2.11
CA ASN A 161 -4.46 11.22 2.05
C ASN A 161 -4.41 11.69 0.59
N LEU A 162 -4.73 12.96 0.39
CA LEU A 162 -4.44 13.68 -0.84
C LEU A 162 -2.96 14.05 -0.86
N THR A 163 -2.34 13.81 -2.01
CA THR A 163 -0.98 14.26 -2.30
C THR A 163 -1.05 15.07 -3.58
N ASP A 164 -0.42 16.24 -3.59
CA ASP A 164 -0.42 17.10 -4.77
C ASP A 164 0.10 16.34 -6.00
N GLY A 165 -0.53 16.54 -7.16
CA GLY A 165 -0.25 15.80 -8.38
C GLY A 165 -0.77 14.35 -8.45
N TRP A 166 -1.38 13.82 -7.38
CA TRP A 166 -1.89 12.45 -7.34
C TRP A 166 -3.41 12.36 -7.23
N PHE A 167 -4.00 11.41 -7.95
CA PHE A 167 -5.40 11.06 -7.74
C PHE A 167 -5.52 10.11 -6.54
N THR A 168 -6.44 10.36 -5.61
CA THR A 168 -6.69 9.45 -4.48
C THR A 168 -8.14 9.01 -4.52
N TRP A 169 -8.36 7.70 -4.41
CA TRP A 169 -9.69 7.09 -4.33
C TRP A 169 -9.76 6.14 -3.13
N GLY A 170 -10.84 6.24 -2.36
CA GLY A 170 -11.13 5.38 -1.22
C GLY A 170 -12.16 6.02 -0.29
N ASP A 171 -12.77 5.20 0.57
CA ASP A 171 -13.82 5.64 1.51
C ASP A 171 -13.33 6.72 2.49
N GLU A 172 -12.02 6.83 2.67
CA GLU A 172 -11.35 7.74 3.61
C GLU A 172 -10.37 8.70 2.92
N ALA A 173 -10.55 8.99 1.62
CA ALA A 173 -9.55 9.65 0.78
C ALA A 173 -8.96 10.97 1.34
N ILE A 174 -9.72 11.71 2.14
CA ILE A 174 -9.32 13.00 2.74
C ILE A 174 -9.04 12.93 4.25
N LYS A 175 -9.06 11.72 4.85
CA LYS A 175 -9.02 11.54 6.30
C LYS A 175 -7.84 12.22 6.97
N TRP A 176 -6.65 12.17 6.38
CA TRP A 176 -5.46 12.78 6.95
C TRP A 176 -5.29 14.26 6.61
N ASN A 177 -6.02 14.77 5.62
CA ASN A 177 -6.00 16.18 5.23
C ASN A 177 -7.02 17.02 6.00
N TRP A 178 -7.95 16.38 6.71
CA TRP A 178 -9.04 17.07 7.40
C TRP A 178 -8.69 17.36 8.86
N ASP A 179 -8.64 18.64 9.23
CA ASP A 179 -8.27 19.10 10.58
C ASP A 179 -9.12 18.47 11.70
N GLY A 180 -10.42 18.25 11.43
CA GLY A 180 -11.34 17.64 12.40
C GLY A 180 -10.93 16.23 12.84
N HIS A 181 -10.14 15.50 12.04
CA HIS A 181 -9.58 14.22 12.46
C HIS A 181 -8.62 14.38 13.64
N TRP A 182 -7.79 15.42 13.63
CA TRP A 182 -6.77 15.67 14.64
C TRP A 182 -7.37 16.28 15.91
N ASP A 183 -8.33 17.19 15.78
CA ASP A 183 -9.04 17.82 16.90
C ASP A 183 -9.78 16.80 17.79
N THR A 184 -10.35 15.75 17.18
CA THR A 184 -11.02 14.68 17.95
C THR A 184 -10.07 13.77 18.72
N GLU A 185 -8.81 13.67 18.28
CA GLU A 185 -7.81 12.79 18.90
C GLU A 185 -7.04 13.51 20.02
N GLU A 186 -6.76 14.81 19.88
CA GLU A 186 -6.19 15.62 20.98
C GLU A 186 -7.10 15.55 22.21
N LYS A 187 -8.41 15.74 22.03
CA LYS A 187 -9.41 15.64 23.10
C LYS A 187 -9.48 14.26 23.75
N LYS A 188 -9.25 13.16 23.02
CA LYS A 188 -9.18 11.82 23.60
C LYS A 188 -7.89 11.58 24.38
N SER A 189 -6.77 12.15 23.93
CA SER A 189 -5.48 12.00 24.59
C SER A 189 -5.40 12.77 25.92
N GLU A 190 -6.02 13.95 25.99
CA GLU A 190 -6.14 14.73 27.23
C GLU A 190 -6.92 13.97 28.30
N VAL A 191 -8.07 13.39 27.93
CA VAL A 191 -8.94 12.63 28.86
C VAL A 191 -8.25 11.39 29.43
N VAL A 192 -7.34 10.75 28.67
CA VAL A 192 -6.60 9.55 29.13
C VAL A 192 -5.39 9.92 29.99
N SER A 193 -4.82 11.11 29.82
CA SER A 193 -3.71 11.61 30.63
C SER A 193 -4.13 12.16 32.01
N SER A 194 -5.42 12.41 32.21
CA SER A 194 -6.02 12.93 33.43
C SER A 194 -6.59 11.83 34.37
N VAL A 195 -6.24 10.56 34.15
CA VAL A 195 -6.67 9.41 34.98
C VAL A 195 -5.46 8.69 35.58
#